data_AF-A0A6M3LW68-F1
#
_entry.id   AF-A0A6M3LW68-F1
#
_cell.length_a   1.000
_cell.length_b   1.000
_cell.length_c   1.000
_cell.angle_alpha   90.00
_cell.angle_beta   90.00
_cell.angle_gamma   90.00
#
_symmetry.space_group_name_H-M   'P 1'
#
loop_
_entity.id
_entity.type
_entity.pdbx_description
1 polymer ?
#
loop_
_entity_poly.entity_id
_entity_poly.type
_entity_poly.pdbx_seq_one_letter_code
_entity_poly.pdbx_strand_id
1 'polypeptide(L)'
;MVMIFSNPIVRAYLLAHGLVYTFRKRHPKTADGVRLKTGKDWATNKRTGKKIADIRVTPIEPIDSTNMGRILTKYVRESGFYIGHGRVDYAVVAWAQAINSLNPDEPTQGWIYQVEVRETDGC
;
A
#
# COMPACT_ATOMS: atom_id res chain seq x y z
N MET A 1 -1.65 -10.90 3.19
CA MET A 1 -1.98 -9.71 4.01
C MET A 1 -1.51 -8.47 3.28
N VAL A 2 -2.27 -7.38 3.36
CA VAL A 2 -2.04 -6.15 2.59
C VAL A 2 -0.86 -5.38 3.17
N MET A 3 0.03 -4.90 2.30
CA MET A 3 1.29 -4.25 2.69
C MET A 3 1.09 -2.95 3.48
N ILE A 4 -0.11 -2.38 3.43
CA ILE A 4 -0.56 -1.21 4.20
C ILE A 4 -0.25 -1.37 5.69
N PHE A 5 -0.48 -2.57 6.25
CA PHE A 5 -0.41 -2.78 7.69
C PHE A 5 0.85 -3.50 8.17
N SER A 6 1.56 -4.16 7.27
CA SER A 6 2.82 -4.82 7.61
C SER A 6 3.95 -3.80 7.81
N ASN A 7 3.95 -2.70 7.05
CA ASN A 7 4.98 -1.67 7.18
C ASN A 7 4.50 -0.52 8.10
N PRO A 8 5.25 -0.20 9.18
CA PRO A 8 4.86 0.85 10.12
C PRO A 8 4.85 2.26 9.51
N ILE A 9 5.70 2.55 8.52
CA ILE A 9 5.76 3.86 7.83
C ILE A 9 4.46 4.11 7.08
N VAL A 10 4.03 3.13 6.28
CA VAL A 10 2.79 3.21 5.50
C VAL A 10 1.57 3.36 6.40
N ARG A 11 1.53 2.60 7.51
CA ARG A 11 0.44 2.68 8.50
C ARG A 11 0.39 4.04 9.19
N ALA A 12 1.53 4.55 9.66
CA ALA A 12 1.59 5.86 10.30
C ALA A 12 1.15 6.97 9.33
N TYR A 13 1.58 6.90 8.08
CA TYR A 13 1.17 7.86 7.05
C TYR A 13 -0.34 7.82 6.79
N LEU A 14 -0.93 6.63 6.61
CA LEU A 14 -2.37 6.49 6.40
C LEU A 14 -3.19 7.11 7.53
N LEU A 15 -2.79 6.88 8.79
CA LEU A 15 -3.52 7.44 9.94
C LEU A 15 -3.38 8.96 10.05
N ALA A 16 -2.21 9.50 9.69
CA ALA A 16 -1.96 10.93 9.76
C ALA A 16 -2.60 11.72 8.59
N HIS A 17 -2.66 11.12 7.40
CA HIS A 17 -3.06 11.82 6.17
C HIS A 17 -4.40 11.35 5.60
N GLY A 18 -4.98 10.27 6.13
CA GLY A 18 -6.25 9.71 5.66
C GLY A 18 -6.18 8.99 4.32
N LEU A 19 -5.06 9.08 3.59
CA LEU A 19 -4.82 8.42 2.31
C LEU A 19 -3.39 7.91 2.22
N VAL A 20 -3.19 6.73 1.63
CA VAL A 20 -1.86 6.24 1.27
C VAL A 20 -1.89 5.39 0.00
N TYR A 21 -0.83 5.48 -0.81
CA TYR A 21 -0.57 4.52 -1.87
C TYR A 21 0.33 3.40 -1.37
N THR A 22 -0.06 2.16 -1.66
CA THR A 22 0.66 0.97 -1.21
C THR A 22 0.81 -0.05 -2.35
N PHE A 23 1.64 -1.06 -2.12
CA PHE A 23 1.77 -2.20 -3.02
C PHE A 23 1.06 -3.42 -2.45
N ARG A 24 0.56 -4.33 -3.29
CA ARG A 24 0.15 -5.68 -2.88
C ARG A 24 0.48 -6.66 -3.98
N LYS A 25 1.23 -7.70 -3.64
CA LYS A 25 1.62 -8.78 -4.57
C LYS A 25 0.41 -9.45 -5.21
N ARG A 26 -0.54 -9.92 -4.40
CA ARG A 26 -1.75 -10.64 -4.88
C ARG A 26 -2.99 -9.78 -4.75
N HIS A 27 -3.69 -9.58 -5.86
CA HIS A 27 -5.02 -8.96 -5.88
C HIS A 27 -6.12 -10.04 -5.95
N PRO A 28 -7.06 -10.10 -4.98
CA PRO A 28 -8.21 -11.01 -5.08
C PRO A 28 -9.20 -10.52 -6.14
N LYS A 29 -9.51 -11.36 -7.12
CA LYS A 29 -10.48 -10.99 -8.17
C LYS A 29 -11.92 -11.07 -7.64
N THR A 30 -12.85 -10.37 -8.31
CA THR A 30 -14.29 -10.55 -8.12
C THR A 30 -14.73 -11.97 -8.49
N ALA A 31 -15.95 -12.36 -8.11
CA ALA A 31 -16.48 -13.71 -8.34
C ALA A 31 -16.49 -14.13 -9.83
N ASP A 32 -16.50 -13.16 -10.74
CA ASP A 32 -16.37 -13.37 -12.19
C ASP A 32 -14.93 -13.72 -12.65
N GLY A 33 -13.92 -13.61 -11.78
CA GLY A 33 -12.53 -13.89 -12.12
C GLY A 33 -11.88 -12.88 -13.07
N VAL A 34 -12.57 -11.78 -13.40
CA VAL A 34 -12.14 -10.78 -14.38
C VAL A 34 -11.71 -9.50 -13.69
N ARG A 35 -12.55 -8.95 -12.81
CA ARG A 35 -12.29 -7.63 -12.20
C ARG A 35 -11.52 -7.75 -10.90
N LEU A 36 -10.82 -6.67 -10.57
CA LEU A 36 -10.16 -6.54 -9.29
C LEU A 36 -11.18 -6.14 -8.22
N LYS A 37 -11.20 -6.88 -7.11
CA LYS A 37 -12.05 -6.57 -5.96
C LYS A 37 -11.60 -5.24 -5.33
N THR A 38 -12.40 -4.22 -5.53
CA THR A 38 -12.40 -3.00 -4.72
C THR A 38 -13.32 -3.22 -3.51
N GLY A 39 -13.09 -2.53 -2.40
CA GLY A 39 -14.03 -2.67 -1.30
C GLY A 39 -13.64 -2.05 0.03
N LYS A 40 -14.61 -2.11 0.95
CA LYS A 40 -14.41 -1.84 2.36
C LYS A 40 -13.53 -2.92 2.96
N ASP A 41 -12.55 -2.50 3.75
CA ASP A 41 -11.67 -3.34 4.54
C ASP A 41 -11.41 -2.61 5.87
N TRP A 42 -10.64 -3.20 6.77
CA TRP A 42 -10.26 -2.52 8.01
C TRP A 42 -8.76 -2.59 8.26
N ALA A 43 -8.25 -1.52 8.85
CA ALA A 43 -6.89 -1.41 9.32
C ALA A 43 -6.73 -2.01 10.70
N THR A 44 -5.63 -2.72 10.92
CA THR A 44 -5.23 -3.22 12.24
C THR A 44 -3.88 -2.64 12.66
N ASN A 45 -3.66 -2.53 13.97
CA ASN A 45 -2.37 -2.03 14.49
C ASN A 45 -1.19 -3.00 14.25
N LYS A 46 -1.47 -4.28 13.96
CA LYS A 46 -0.52 -5.33 13.56
C LYS A 46 -1.24 -6.47 12.83
N ARG A 47 -0.51 -7.48 12.33
CA ARG A 47 -1.03 -8.64 11.56
C ARG A 47 -2.31 -9.28 12.10
N THR A 48 -2.41 -9.44 13.42
CA THR A 48 -3.57 -9.98 14.15
C THR A 48 -4.01 -9.03 15.25
N GLY A 49 -3.86 -7.74 14.97
CA GLY A 49 -4.06 -6.64 15.91
C GLY A 49 -5.51 -6.22 16.09
N LYS A 50 -5.72 -5.26 16.99
CA LYS A 50 -7.00 -4.57 17.11
C LYS A 50 -7.24 -3.73 15.85
N LYS A 51 -8.51 -3.65 15.42
CA LYS A 51 -8.96 -2.70 14.41
C LYS A 51 -8.65 -1.27 14.88
N ILE A 52 -8.20 -0.43 13.97
CA ILE A 52 -7.86 0.98 14.22
C ILE A 52 -8.57 1.95 13.28
N ALA A 53 -9.03 1.48 12.11
CA ALA A 53 -9.79 2.30 11.18
C ALA A 53 -10.56 1.42 10.20
N ASP A 54 -11.71 1.90 9.74
CA ASP A 54 -12.32 1.42 8.50
C ASP A 54 -11.65 2.09 7.31
N ILE A 55 -11.36 1.29 6.28
CA ILE A 55 -10.69 1.76 5.09
C ILE A 55 -11.42 1.34 3.82
N ARG A 56 -11.14 2.07 2.74
CA ARG A 56 -11.51 1.68 1.38
C ARG A 56 -10.25 1.40 0.59
N VAL A 57 -10.22 0.24 -0.05
CA VAL A 57 -9.10 -0.21 -0.89
C VAL A 57 -9.51 -0.18 -2.36
N THR A 58 -8.78 0.59 -3.15
CA THR A 58 -9.00 0.74 -4.59
C THR A 58 -7.71 0.38 -5.33
N PRO A 59 -7.69 -0.69 -6.16
CA PRO A 59 -6.58 -0.98 -7.05
C PRO A 59 -6.49 0.10 -8.13
N ILE A 60 -5.28 0.53 -8.45
CA ILE A 60 -5.03 1.66 -9.34
C ILE A 60 -4.39 1.18 -10.64
N GLU A 61 -3.21 0.59 -10.56
CA GLU A 61 -2.50 0.07 -11.74
C GLU A 61 -1.59 -1.11 -11.39
N PRO A 62 -1.36 -2.05 -12.34
CA PRO A 62 -0.46 -3.16 -12.15
C PRO A 62 0.99 -2.67 -12.13
N ILE A 63 1.85 -3.38 -11.41
CA ILE A 63 3.28 -3.14 -11.37
C ILE A 63 4.02 -4.44 -11.67
N ASP A 64 5.05 -4.36 -12.49
CA ASP A 64 5.96 -5.44 -12.87
C ASP A 64 7.42 -4.93 -12.86
N SER A 65 8.40 -5.82 -13.06
CA SER A 65 9.83 -5.45 -13.08
C SER A 65 10.18 -4.42 -14.16
N THR A 66 9.41 -4.31 -15.23
CA THR A 66 9.69 -3.41 -16.36
C THR A 66 9.20 -1.99 -16.10
N ASN A 67 8.16 -1.83 -15.28
CA ASN A 67 7.53 -0.54 -15.03
C ASN A 67 7.65 -0.04 -13.57
N MET A 68 8.19 -0.85 -12.65
CA MET A 68 8.25 -0.57 -11.21
C MET A 68 8.82 0.80 -10.88
N GLY A 69 9.98 1.16 -11.43
CA GLY A 69 10.61 2.46 -11.14
C GLY A 69 9.72 3.65 -11.51
N ARG A 70 9.06 3.59 -12.67
CA ARG A 70 8.14 4.63 -13.15
C ARG A 70 6.91 4.74 -12.26
N ILE A 71 6.31 3.60 -11.91
CA ILE A 71 5.08 3.55 -11.10
C ILE A 71 5.35 3.98 -9.65
N LEU A 72 6.43 3.51 -9.03
CA LEU A 72 6.78 3.94 -7.68
C LEU A 72 7.06 5.43 -7.65
N THR A 73 7.80 5.97 -8.62
CA THR A 73 8.05 7.42 -8.74
C THR A 73 6.77 8.24 -8.80
N LYS A 74 5.75 7.74 -9.51
CA LYS A 74 4.45 8.40 -9.64
C LYS A 74 3.72 8.55 -8.30
N TYR A 75 3.83 7.55 -7.41
CA TYR A 75 3.02 7.47 -6.18
C TYR A 75 3.80 7.69 -4.87
N VAL A 76 5.12 7.79 -4.92
CA VAL A 76 5.97 7.78 -3.71
C VAL A 76 5.69 8.92 -2.75
N ARG A 77 5.22 10.08 -3.25
CA ARG A 77 4.90 11.25 -2.42
C ARG A 77 3.83 10.96 -1.39
N GLU A 78 2.95 10.02 -1.70
CA GLU A 78 1.80 9.64 -0.88
C GLU A 78 1.92 8.19 -0.39
N SER A 79 3.13 7.62 -0.38
CA SER A 79 3.38 6.26 0.13
C SER A 79 3.87 6.21 1.58
N GLY A 80 4.17 7.37 2.17
CA GLY A 80 4.82 7.52 3.47
C GLY A 80 6.34 7.53 3.44
N PHE A 81 6.97 7.04 2.37
CA PHE A 81 8.43 7.02 2.24
C PHE A 81 9.03 8.37 1.86
N TYR A 82 8.22 9.30 1.32
CA TYR A 82 8.71 10.62 0.91
C TYR A 82 9.05 11.54 2.10
N ILE A 83 8.24 11.53 3.17
CA ILE A 83 8.39 12.45 4.31
C ILE A 83 9.77 12.30 4.97
N GLY A 84 10.29 11.08 5.10
CA GLY A 84 11.56 10.82 5.76
C GLY A 84 12.80 11.23 4.95
N HIS A 85 12.68 11.45 3.64
CA HIS A 85 13.82 11.65 2.75
C HIS A 85 13.82 12.99 2.01
N GLY A 86 12.66 13.61 1.78
CA GLY A 86 12.52 14.89 1.04
C GLY A 86 12.88 14.82 -0.46
N ARG A 87 13.52 13.73 -0.91
CA ARG A 87 13.88 13.48 -2.31
C ARG A 87 13.19 12.22 -2.83
N VAL A 88 12.68 12.32 -4.05
CA VAL A 88 11.84 11.30 -4.70
C VAL A 88 12.62 10.02 -4.97
N ASP A 89 13.85 10.12 -5.45
CA ASP A 89 14.75 9.01 -5.75
C ASP A 89 15.03 8.14 -4.52
N TYR A 90 15.42 8.74 -3.39
CA TYR A 90 15.65 8.00 -2.16
C TYR A 90 14.38 7.34 -1.63
N ALA A 91 13.25 8.05 -1.68
CA ALA A 91 11.98 7.52 -1.24
C ALA A 91 11.51 6.34 -2.10
N VAL A 92 11.76 6.37 -3.42
CA VAL A 92 11.44 5.26 -4.33
C VAL A 92 12.29 4.05 -4.00
N VAL A 93 13.59 4.23 -3.76
CA VAL A 93 14.49 3.14 -3.37
C VAL A 93 14.06 2.53 -2.04
N ALA A 94 13.76 3.36 -1.03
CA ALA A 94 13.30 2.88 0.28
C ALA A 94 11.97 2.12 0.18
N TRP A 95 11.05 2.60 -0.66
CA TRP A 95 9.78 1.93 -0.89
C TRP A 95 9.97 0.60 -1.61
N ALA A 96 10.80 0.56 -2.65
CA ALA A 96 11.16 -0.68 -3.35
C ALA A 96 11.82 -1.71 -2.42
N GLN A 97 12.73 -1.27 -1.54
CA GLN A 97 13.35 -2.13 -0.53
C GLN A 97 12.31 -2.70 0.43
N ALA A 98 11.37 -1.88 0.93
CA ALA A 98 10.30 -2.35 1.80
C ALA A 98 9.39 -3.38 1.11
N ILE A 99 9.10 -3.18 -0.18
CA ILE A 99 8.37 -4.15 -1.01
C ILE A 99 9.14 -5.47 -1.08
N ASN A 100 10.44 -5.41 -1.39
CA ASN A 100 11.29 -6.59 -1.52
C ASN A 100 11.38 -7.37 -0.19
N SER A 101 11.62 -6.69 0.92
CA SER A 101 11.71 -7.32 2.25
C SER A 101 10.41 -8.01 2.66
N LEU A 102 9.26 -7.52 2.22
CA LEU A 102 7.96 -8.11 2.51
C LEU A 102 7.56 -9.23 1.54
N ASN A 103 8.26 -9.38 0.40
CA ASN A 103 7.96 -10.34 -0.65
C ASN A 103 9.26 -10.99 -1.19
N PRO A 104 10.00 -11.74 -0.34
CA PRO A 104 11.35 -12.22 -0.66
C PRO A 104 11.41 -13.09 -1.91
N ASP A 105 10.35 -13.83 -2.22
CA ASP A 105 10.37 -14.83 -3.30
C ASP A 105 9.98 -14.25 -4.69
N GLU A 106 9.31 -13.09 -4.75
CA GLU A 106 8.83 -12.50 -6.02
C GLU A 106 8.26 -11.09 -5.76
N PRO A 107 9.11 -10.06 -5.68
CA PRO A 107 8.64 -8.72 -5.35
C PRO A 107 8.22 -7.90 -6.57
N THR A 108 8.50 -8.42 -7.77
CA THR A 108 8.45 -7.63 -8.99
C THR A 108 7.05 -7.46 -9.55
N GLN A 109 6.08 -8.32 -9.20
CA GLN A 109 4.72 -8.27 -9.75
C GLN A 109 3.64 -8.06 -8.69
N GLY A 110 2.71 -7.15 -8.99
CA GLY A 110 1.51 -6.96 -8.19
C GLY A 110 0.75 -5.72 -8.63
N TRP A 111 0.20 -4.98 -7.66
CA TRP A 111 -0.65 -3.82 -7.93
C TRP A 111 -0.37 -2.68 -6.96
N ILE A 112 -0.48 -1.45 -7.45
CA ILE A 112 -0.62 -0.26 -6.60
C ILE A 112 -2.07 -0.10 -6.19
N TYR A 113 -2.27 0.29 -4.93
CA TYR A 113 -3.58 0.58 -4.37
C TYR A 113 -3.56 1.94 -3.73
N GLN A 114 -4.66 2.64 -3.91
CA GLN A 114 -5.05 3.76 -3.07
C GLN A 114 -5.87 3.22 -1.90
N VAL A 115 -5.56 3.72 -0.72
CA VAL A 115 -6.19 3.32 0.52
C VAL A 115 -6.62 4.56 1.25
N GLU A 116 -7.89 4.63 1.58
CA GLU A 116 -8.50 5.79 2.21
C GLU A 116 -9.10 5.38 3.55
N VAL A 117 -8.87 6.17 4.58
CA VAL A 117 -9.61 6.07 5.84
C VAL A 117 -11.03 6.56 5.61
N ARG A 118 -12.02 5.80 6.07
CA ARG A 118 -13.44 6.15 5.99
C ARG A 118 -13.94 6.64 7.34
N GLU A 119 -13.68 5.86 8.39
CA GLU A 119 -13.95 6.22 9.78
C GLU A 119 -12.78 5.70 10.62
N THR A 120 -12.27 6.52 11.53
CA THR A 120 -11.32 6.08 12.55
C THR A 120 -12.11 5.59 13.76
N ASP A 121 -11.88 4.36 14.19
CA ASP A 121 -12.45 3.87 15.45
C ASP A 121 -11.71 4.58 16.59
N GLY A 122 -12.31 5.65 17.13
CA GLY A 122 -11.90 6.29 18.38
C GLY A 122 -11.47 7.75 18.26
N CYS A 123 -12.43 8.65 18.50
CA CYS A 123 -12.29 9.64 19.56
C CYS A 123 -13.43 9.39 20.56
#